data_AF-A0A2S4WBU1-F1
#
_entry.id   AF-A0A2S4WBU1-F1
#
_cell.length_a   1.000
_cell.length_b   1.000
_cell.length_c   1.000
_cell.angle_alpha   90.00
_cell.angle_beta   90.00
_cell.angle_gamma   90.00
#
_symmetry.space_group_name_H-M   'P 1'
#
loop_
_entity.id
_entity.type
_entity.pdbx_description
1 polymer ?
#
loop_
_entity_poly.entity_id
_entity_poly.type
_entity_poly.pdbx_seq_one_letter_code
_entity_poly.pdbx_strand_id
1 'polypeptide(L)'
;MCCYFKSSIRSGRWHTSTRRRQSTRPSGETGPTENFSFRRKLSWSNQDFELTRVSDNHPVLRAETHLSSQFSGIFRLDILVPGQPKLEVKVHKGAVWCGFRQTYELSNGVQLLVDPRGLLTDRWLIKRSGSLTRSYTWKRHAQGTGGPLLSEDGRTVAQFKTKTWGSESWASLYHETTPGFSEHEIITNGEVPLEVLTALFISAIVRKDACNW
;
A
#
# COMPACT_ATOMS: atom_id res chain seq x y z
N MET A 1 -15.80 78.46 8.14
CA MET A 1 -14.59 78.11 7.36
C MET A 1 -13.85 77.06 8.18
N CYS A 2 -14.03 75.79 7.84
CA CYS A 2 -13.61 74.63 8.64
C CYS A 2 -12.14 74.28 8.37
N CYS A 3 -11.34 74.16 9.43
CA CYS A 3 -9.98 73.62 9.35
C CYS A 3 -10.02 72.10 9.47
N TYR A 4 -9.41 71.45 8.48
CA TYR A 4 -9.35 70.01 8.28
C TYR A 4 -8.47 69.29 9.32
N PHE A 5 -8.98 68.15 9.81
CA PHE A 5 -8.26 67.11 10.53
C PHE A 5 -7.18 66.47 9.62
N LYS A 6 -5.94 66.37 10.10
CA LYS A 6 -4.94 65.41 9.59
C LYS A 6 -4.69 64.35 10.65
N SER A 7 -5.32 63.19 10.51
CA SER A 7 -4.98 61.97 11.25
C SER A 7 -3.96 61.16 10.45
N SER A 8 -2.82 60.89 11.06
CA SER A 8 -1.74 60.06 10.52
C SER A 8 -2.10 58.57 10.73
N ILE A 9 -2.53 57.90 9.67
CA ILE A 9 -2.74 56.46 9.66
C ILE A 9 -1.39 55.79 9.37
N ARG A 10 -0.72 55.31 10.42
CA ARG A 10 0.36 54.32 10.28
C ARG A 10 -0.26 52.97 9.95
N SER A 11 0.00 52.48 8.74
CA SER A 11 -0.34 51.13 8.30
C SER A 11 0.47 50.09 9.10
N GLY A 12 -0.16 49.50 10.10
CA GLY A 12 0.32 48.29 10.75
C GLY A 12 0.24 47.12 9.77
N ARG A 13 1.39 46.70 9.24
CA ARG A 13 1.55 45.50 8.42
C ARG A 13 1.39 44.27 9.33
N TRP A 14 0.25 43.61 9.24
CA TRP A 14 0.01 42.31 9.85
C TRP A 14 0.82 41.24 9.11
N HIS A 15 2.02 40.92 9.61
CA HIS A 15 2.70 39.68 9.25
C HIS A 15 2.08 38.54 10.07
N THR A 16 1.11 37.85 9.47
CA THR A 16 0.66 36.54 9.95
C THR A 16 1.79 35.53 9.72
N SER A 17 2.67 35.41 10.72
CA SER A 17 3.62 34.31 10.84
C SER A 17 2.84 33.04 11.18
N THR A 18 2.34 32.35 10.15
CA THR A 18 1.77 31.01 10.27
C THR A 18 2.91 30.04 10.61
N ARG A 19 3.19 29.92 11.91
CA ARG A 19 4.10 28.93 12.47
C ARG A 19 3.49 27.56 12.17
N ARG A 20 3.83 26.97 11.02
CA ARG A 20 3.59 25.54 10.75
C ARG A 20 4.20 24.81 11.93
N ARG A 21 3.36 24.22 12.79
CA ARG A 21 3.77 23.12 13.65
C ARG A 21 4.14 21.98 12.71
N GLN A 22 5.39 21.95 12.26
CA GLN A 22 6.01 20.69 11.91
C GLN A 22 6.02 19.88 13.19
N SER A 23 5.05 18.97 13.31
CA SER A 23 5.12 17.88 14.26
C SER A 23 6.27 16.99 13.80
N THR A 24 7.49 17.32 14.21
CA THR A 24 8.62 16.39 14.15
C THR A 24 8.34 15.32 15.19
N ARG A 25 7.58 14.30 14.80
CA ARG A 25 7.36 13.12 15.62
C ARG A 25 8.72 12.45 15.79
N PRO A 26 9.22 12.23 17.02
CA PRO A 26 10.50 11.57 17.23
C PRO A 26 10.44 10.17 16.63
N SER A 27 11.50 9.82 15.89
CA SER A 27 11.69 8.51 15.26
C SER A 27 11.83 7.43 16.33
N GLY A 28 10.71 6.88 16.78
CA GLY A 28 10.66 5.85 17.82
C GLY A 28 9.27 5.49 18.31
N GLU A 29 8.26 6.34 18.12
CA GLU A 29 6.88 6.01 18.49
C GLU A 29 6.13 5.38 17.32
N THR A 30 5.91 4.06 17.40
CA THR A 30 4.87 3.38 16.61
C THR A 30 3.54 4.08 16.85
N GLY A 31 2.91 4.58 15.78
CA GLY A 31 1.60 5.20 15.86
C GLY A 31 0.53 4.20 16.34
N PRO A 32 -0.69 4.67 16.67
CA PRO A 32 -1.79 3.76 16.94
C PRO A 32 -1.97 2.83 15.74
N THR A 33 -2.11 1.53 16.03
CA THR A 33 -2.33 0.53 14.99
C THR A 33 -3.65 0.79 14.28
N GLU A 34 -3.62 0.94 12.97
CA GLU A 34 -4.80 1.08 12.12
C GLU A 34 -5.06 -0.24 11.38
N ASN A 35 -6.34 -0.51 11.08
CA ASN A 35 -6.77 -1.69 10.33
C ASN A 35 -7.55 -1.24 9.09
N PHE A 36 -7.18 -1.81 7.95
CA PHE A 36 -7.78 -1.57 6.65
C PHE A 36 -8.18 -2.90 6.03
N SER A 37 -9.32 -2.95 5.36
CA SER A 37 -9.77 -4.15 4.66
C SER A 37 -10.10 -3.84 3.20
N PHE A 38 -10.00 -4.87 2.37
CA PHE A 38 -10.40 -4.80 0.97
C PHE A 38 -10.77 -6.18 0.44
N ARG A 39 -11.59 -6.18 -0.61
CA ARG A 39 -11.99 -7.37 -1.36
C ARG A 39 -11.80 -7.10 -2.84
N ARG A 40 -11.53 -8.17 -3.60
CA ARG A 40 -11.59 -8.10 -5.06
C ARG A 40 -13.03 -7.83 -5.49
N LYS A 41 -13.26 -6.74 -6.19
CA LYS A 41 -14.58 -6.42 -6.78
C LYS A 41 -14.76 -7.18 -8.09
N LEU A 42 -16.00 -7.54 -8.39
CA LEU A 42 -16.38 -8.07 -9.71
C LEU A 42 -16.38 -6.88 -10.68
N SER A 43 -15.26 -6.66 -11.38
CA SER A 43 -15.08 -5.40 -12.11
C SER A 43 -15.43 -5.49 -13.59
N TRP A 44 -16.40 -4.68 -13.99
CA TRP A 44 -16.65 -4.28 -15.38
C TRP A 44 -15.97 -2.94 -15.73
N SER A 45 -15.43 -2.23 -14.72
CA SER A 45 -15.00 -0.82 -14.78
C SER A 45 -13.50 -0.60 -14.52
N ASN A 46 -12.68 -1.66 -14.48
CA ASN A 46 -11.23 -1.66 -14.17
C ASN A 46 -10.85 -1.34 -12.71
N GLN A 47 -11.82 -1.22 -11.80
CA GLN A 47 -11.56 -1.11 -10.35
C GLN A 47 -11.55 -2.48 -9.69
N ASP A 48 -10.39 -2.95 -9.25
CA ASP A 48 -10.28 -4.29 -8.67
C ASP A 48 -10.35 -4.29 -7.15
N PHE A 49 -9.90 -3.22 -6.49
CA PHE A 49 -9.89 -3.13 -5.04
C PHE A 49 -10.21 -1.72 -4.53
N GLU A 50 -10.99 -1.66 -3.46
CA GLU A 50 -11.20 -0.43 -2.68
C GLU A 50 -10.84 -0.75 -1.23
N LEU A 51 -9.87 -0.03 -0.69
CA LEU A 51 -9.49 -0.15 0.71
C LEU A 51 -10.38 0.74 1.56
N THR A 52 -10.99 0.15 2.58
CA THR A 52 -11.75 0.86 3.61
C THR A 52 -11.02 0.74 4.94
N ARG A 53 -11.13 1.77 5.78
CA ARG A 53 -10.69 1.69 7.16
C ARG A 53 -11.74 0.94 7.97
N VAL A 54 -11.32 -0.05 8.75
CA VAL A 54 -12.25 -0.95 9.46
C VAL A 54 -13.01 -0.25 10.57
N SER A 55 -12.43 0.77 11.21
CA SER A 55 -13.06 1.44 12.36
C SER A 55 -14.31 2.26 12.01
N ASP A 56 -14.35 2.85 10.81
CA ASP A 56 -15.40 3.78 10.37
C ASP A 56 -15.99 3.42 9.00
N ASN A 57 -15.51 2.32 8.38
CA ASN A 57 -15.86 1.88 7.04
C ASN A 57 -15.65 2.97 5.96
N HIS A 58 -14.75 3.91 6.19
CA HIS A 58 -14.49 4.99 5.24
C HIS A 58 -13.53 4.53 4.14
N PRO A 59 -13.82 4.77 2.85
CA PRO A 59 -12.87 4.52 1.76
C PRO A 59 -11.62 5.38 1.91
N VAL A 60 -10.44 4.76 1.77
CA VAL A 60 -9.14 5.43 1.97
C VAL A 60 -8.38 5.54 0.67
N LEU A 61 -8.34 4.48 -0.12
CA LEU A 61 -7.70 4.45 -1.42
C LEU A 61 -8.32 3.40 -2.33
N ARG A 62 -8.06 3.52 -3.63
CA ARG A 62 -8.48 2.56 -4.66
C ARG A 62 -7.26 2.00 -5.37
N ALA A 63 -7.39 0.78 -5.87
CA ALA A 63 -6.36 0.13 -6.65
C ALA A 63 -6.96 -0.49 -7.91
N GLU A 64 -6.34 -0.17 -9.04
CA GLU A 64 -6.75 -0.62 -10.38
C GLU A 64 -5.63 -1.50 -10.95
N THR A 65 -5.93 -2.76 -11.26
CA THR A 65 -4.96 -3.67 -11.86
C THR A 65 -5.22 -3.73 -13.34
N HIS A 66 -4.16 -3.59 -14.13
CA HIS A 66 -4.20 -3.79 -15.56
C HIS A 66 -3.33 -4.99 -15.89
N LEU A 67 -4.02 -6.11 -16.11
CA LEU A 67 -3.42 -7.32 -16.66
C LEU A 67 -3.73 -7.36 -18.15
N SER A 68 -2.72 -7.23 -19.00
CA SER A 68 -2.90 -7.77 -20.36
C SER A 68 -3.06 -9.27 -20.20
N SER A 69 -4.05 -9.89 -20.87
CA SER A 69 -4.45 -11.32 -20.88
C SER A 69 -3.57 -12.34 -20.11
N GLN A 70 -4.18 -13.41 -19.57
CA GLN A 70 -3.47 -14.51 -18.87
C GLN A 70 -2.18 -15.01 -19.57
N PHE A 71 -2.07 -14.88 -20.89
CA PHE A 71 -0.92 -15.30 -21.69
C PHE A 71 0.21 -14.28 -21.83
N SER A 72 -0.07 -12.97 -21.78
CA SER A 72 0.94 -11.92 -22.01
C SER A 72 1.61 -11.44 -20.73
N GLY A 73 0.97 -11.66 -19.57
CA GLY A 73 1.57 -11.46 -18.24
C GLY A 73 1.90 -10.01 -17.89
N ILE A 74 1.58 -9.02 -18.74
CA ILE A 74 1.90 -7.61 -18.48
C ILE A 74 1.07 -7.15 -17.29
N PHE A 75 1.77 -6.71 -16.24
CA PHE A 75 1.16 -6.21 -15.01
C PHE A 75 1.46 -4.73 -14.83
N ARG A 76 0.38 -3.97 -14.64
CA ARG A 76 0.43 -2.62 -14.07
C ARG A 76 -0.58 -2.56 -12.94
N LEU A 77 -0.26 -1.80 -11.92
CA LEU A 77 -1.14 -1.53 -10.81
C LEU A 77 -1.08 -0.05 -10.49
N ASP A 78 -2.24 0.59 -10.45
CA ASP A 78 -2.37 2.01 -10.14
C ASP A 78 -3.04 2.16 -8.78
N ILE A 79 -2.37 2.83 -7.85
CA ILE A 79 -2.92 3.18 -6.53
C ILE A 79 -3.39 4.63 -6.56
N LEU A 80 -4.67 4.83 -6.29
CA LEU A 80 -5.37 6.11 -6.33
C LEU A 80 -5.71 6.52 -4.89
N VAL A 81 -4.94 7.46 -4.35
CA VAL A 81 -5.20 8.08 -3.04
C VAL A 81 -5.87 9.44 -3.26
N PRO A 82 -7.01 9.74 -2.61
CA PRO A 82 -7.70 11.02 -2.77
C PRO A 82 -6.77 12.21 -2.48
N GLY A 83 -6.70 13.15 -3.42
CA GLY A 83 -5.89 14.38 -3.28
C GLY A 83 -4.39 14.19 -3.48
N GLN A 84 -3.93 13.01 -3.90
CA GLN A 84 -2.52 12.75 -4.22
C GLN A 84 -2.34 12.34 -5.70
N PRO A 85 -1.14 12.52 -6.26
CA PRO A 85 -0.81 11.93 -7.56
C PRO A 85 -0.96 10.41 -7.55
N LYS A 86 -1.39 9.85 -8.68
CA LYS A 86 -1.48 8.41 -8.88
C LYS A 86 -0.11 7.74 -8.67
N LEU A 87 -0.09 6.69 -7.86
CA LEU A 87 1.10 5.88 -7.62
C LEU A 87 1.06 4.65 -8.54
N GLU A 88 1.90 4.65 -9.56
CA GLU A 88 1.97 3.56 -10.54
C GLU A 88 2.98 2.50 -10.08
N VAL A 89 2.62 1.22 -10.22
CA VAL A 89 3.49 0.07 -9.98
C VAL A 89 3.75 -0.63 -11.31
N LYS A 90 5.03 -0.78 -11.65
CA LYS A 90 5.48 -1.46 -12.88
C LYS A 90 6.41 -2.60 -12.54
N VAL A 91 6.21 -3.76 -13.18
CA VAL A 91 7.20 -4.84 -13.10
C VAL A 91 8.37 -4.51 -14.04
N HIS A 92 9.60 -4.63 -13.54
CA HIS A 92 10.77 -4.55 -14.38
C HIS A 92 10.73 -5.67 -15.43
N LYS A 93 10.86 -5.32 -16.72
CA LYS A 93 10.60 -6.19 -17.90
C LYS A 93 9.12 -6.46 -18.23
N GLY A 94 8.20 -5.73 -17.61
CA GLY A 94 6.81 -5.60 -18.04
C GLY A 94 5.89 -6.76 -17.66
N ALA A 95 6.37 -7.99 -17.48
CA ALA A 95 5.53 -9.16 -17.23
C ALA A 95 5.79 -9.82 -15.86
N VAL A 96 4.79 -10.51 -15.30
CA VAL A 96 4.94 -11.38 -14.12
C VAL A 96 5.52 -12.73 -14.55
N TRP A 97 6.66 -13.10 -13.95
CA TRP A 97 7.38 -14.35 -14.19
C TRP A 97 7.43 -15.19 -12.92
N CYS A 98 6.74 -16.31 -12.95
CA CYS A 98 6.63 -17.26 -11.85
C CYS A 98 7.97 -17.98 -11.63
N GLY A 99 8.37 -18.15 -10.38
CA GLY A 99 9.62 -18.83 -10.02
C GLY A 99 10.89 -17.99 -10.18
N PHE A 100 10.81 -16.76 -10.72
CA PHE A 100 11.97 -15.88 -10.88
C PHE A 100 11.90 -14.66 -9.96
N ARG A 101 13.08 -14.15 -9.58
CA ARG A 101 13.22 -12.87 -8.89
C ARG A 101 12.74 -11.74 -9.78
N GLN A 102 11.92 -10.85 -9.24
CA GLN A 102 11.44 -9.68 -9.97
C GLN A 102 11.39 -8.44 -9.09
N THR A 103 11.60 -7.28 -9.71
CA THR A 103 11.48 -5.99 -9.06
C THR A 103 10.24 -5.28 -9.58
N TYR A 104 9.40 -4.83 -8.66
CA TYR A 104 8.27 -3.97 -8.90
C TYR A 104 8.67 -2.57 -8.44
N GLU A 105 8.55 -1.60 -9.33
CA GLU A 105 8.96 -0.23 -9.09
C GLU A 105 7.74 0.66 -9.00
N LEU A 106 7.66 1.42 -7.91
CA LEU A 106 6.62 2.41 -7.68
C LEU A 106 7.07 3.76 -8.25
N SER A 107 6.14 4.56 -8.77
CA SER A 107 6.45 5.90 -9.31
C SER A 107 7.04 6.89 -8.29
N ASN A 108 6.92 6.60 -6.99
CA ASN A 108 7.57 7.35 -5.92
C ASN A 108 9.03 6.90 -5.63
N GLY A 109 9.58 6.00 -6.44
CA GLY A 109 10.94 5.47 -6.33
C GLY A 109 11.10 4.29 -5.36
N VAL A 110 10.02 3.84 -4.70
CA VAL A 110 10.08 2.65 -3.85
C VAL A 110 10.18 1.38 -4.69
N GLN A 111 11.06 0.46 -4.29
CA GLN A 111 11.23 -0.82 -4.97
C GLN A 111 10.77 -1.99 -4.09
N LEU A 112 9.92 -2.85 -4.64
CA LEU A 112 9.50 -4.11 -4.06
C LEU A 112 10.19 -5.26 -4.81
N LEU A 113 11.05 -6.00 -4.13
CA LEU A 113 11.75 -7.15 -4.69
C LEU A 113 11.05 -8.43 -4.24
N VAL A 114 10.59 -9.25 -5.17
CA VAL A 114 10.15 -10.62 -4.89
C VAL A 114 11.30 -11.59 -5.13
N ASP A 115 11.56 -12.44 -4.14
CA ASP A 115 12.56 -13.51 -4.16
C ASP A 115 11.84 -14.85 -3.90
N PRO A 116 11.50 -15.61 -4.96
CA PRO A 116 10.87 -16.92 -4.81
C PRO A 116 11.85 -17.91 -4.19
N ARG A 117 11.43 -18.61 -3.12
CA ARG A 117 12.32 -19.45 -2.30
C ARG A 117 11.97 -20.94 -2.39
N GLY A 118 11.69 -21.43 -3.59
CA GLY A 118 11.31 -22.83 -3.82
C GLY A 118 9.82 -23.06 -3.61
N LEU A 119 9.43 -24.24 -3.11
CA LEU A 119 8.05 -24.73 -3.02
C LEU A 119 7.10 -23.75 -2.28
N LEU A 120 6.63 -22.75 -3.02
CA LEU A 120 5.49 -21.88 -2.75
C LEU A 120 5.71 -20.68 -1.79
N THR A 121 6.89 -20.51 -1.19
CA THR A 121 7.15 -19.32 -0.34
C THR A 121 7.83 -18.21 -1.12
N ASP A 122 7.13 -17.08 -1.25
CA ASP A 122 7.71 -15.84 -1.77
C ASP A 122 8.17 -14.97 -0.62
N ARG A 123 9.40 -14.48 -0.71
CA ARG A 123 9.89 -13.42 0.16
C ARG A 123 9.82 -12.10 -0.59
N TRP A 124 9.06 -11.18 -0.06
CA TRP A 124 8.99 -9.81 -0.55
C TRP A 124 9.85 -8.90 0.31
N LEU A 125 10.61 -8.04 -0.34
CA LEU A 125 11.48 -7.05 0.29
C LEU A 125 11.09 -5.66 -0.22
N ILE A 126 10.71 -4.77 0.69
CA ILE A 126 10.64 -3.34 0.42
C ILE A 126 12.05 -2.80 0.64
N LYS A 127 12.72 -2.35 -0.42
CA LYS A 127 14.06 -1.78 -0.30
C LYS A 127 13.98 -0.41 0.35
N ARG A 128 14.97 -0.10 1.19
CA ARG A 128 15.25 1.28 1.63
C ARG A 128 15.42 2.18 0.40
N SER A 129 14.46 3.08 0.20
CA SER A 129 14.38 3.96 -0.98
C SER A 129 13.36 5.07 -0.75
N GLY A 130 13.53 6.21 -1.43
CA GLY A 130 12.62 7.36 -1.31
C GLY A 130 12.49 7.86 0.14
N SER A 131 11.26 7.85 0.66
CA SER A 131 10.92 8.26 2.03
C SER A 131 11.17 7.17 3.09
N LEU A 132 11.53 5.95 2.69
CA LEU A 132 11.74 4.84 3.62
C LEU A 132 13.17 4.83 4.15
N THR A 133 13.31 4.89 5.48
CA THR A 133 14.61 4.90 6.18
C THR A 133 15.19 3.52 6.44
N ARG A 134 14.38 2.45 6.29
CA ARG A 134 14.75 1.06 6.53
C ARG A 134 14.25 0.17 5.40
N SER A 135 14.79 -1.05 5.35
CA SER A 135 14.22 -2.11 4.52
C SER A 135 13.22 -2.93 5.34
N TYR A 136 12.26 -3.55 4.64
CA TYR A 136 11.22 -4.35 5.28
C TYR A 136 11.04 -5.67 4.55
N THR A 137 10.89 -6.77 5.28
CA THR A 137 10.75 -8.10 4.72
C THR A 137 9.43 -8.71 5.13
N TRP A 138 8.67 -9.20 4.15
CA TRP A 138 7.50 -10.02 4.38
C TRP A 138 7.72 -11.39 3.75
N LYS A 139 7.50 -12.43 4.54
CA LYS A 139 7.53 -13.82 4.08
C LYS A 139 6.10 -14.31 3.98
N ARG A 140 5.68 -14.65 2.77
CA ARG A 140 4.37 -15.25 2.53
C ARG A 140 4.41 -16.73 2.92
N HIS A 141 3.33 -17.22 3.54
CA HIS A 141 3.11 -18.66 3.67
C HIS A 141 2.87 -19.31 2.30
N ALA A 142 3.28 -20.58 2.12
CA ALA A 142 3.15 -21.31 0.86
C ALA A 142 1.78 -21.16 0.19
N GLN A 143 0.73 -21.42 0.95
CA GLN A 143 -0.64 -21.56 0.44
C GLN A 143 -1.53 -20.33 0.71
N GLY A 144 -1.07 -19.34 1.47
CA GLY A 144 -1.86 -18.15 1.86
C GLY A 144 -1.10 -16.84 1.68
N THR A 145 -1.78 -15.69 1.73
CA THR A 145 -1.15 -14.36 1.58
C THR A 145 -1.07 -13.60 2.91
N GLY A 146 -1.21 -14.29 4.04
CA GLY A 146 -1.05 -13.72 5.37
C GLY A 146 0.40 -13.76 5.87
N GLY A 147 0.73 -12.86 6.80
CA GLY A 147 2.00 -12.87 7.54
C GLY A 147 2.45 -11.49 8.01
N PRO A 148 3.41 -11.43 8.94
CA PRO A 148 3.97 -10.17 9.42
C PRO A 148 4.97 -9.58 8.42
N LEU A 149 4.89 -8.27 8.22
CA LEU A 149 5.94 -7.48 7.62
C LEU A 149 6.89 -7.01 8.73
N LEU A 150 8.15 -7.40 8.61
CA LEU A 150 9.19 -7.11 9.60
C LEU A 150 10.09 -5.98 9.11
N SER A 151 10.50 -5.09 10.00
CA SER A 151 11.61 -4.18 9.77
C SER A 151 12.93 -4.93 9.71
N GLU A 152 13.99 -4.26 9.24
CA GLU A 152 15.37 -4.76 9.27
C GLU A 152 15.79 -5.28 10.65
N ASP A 153 15.37 -4.57 11.70
CA ASP A 153 15.63 -4.88 13.11
C ASP A 153 14.78 -6.06 13.65
N GLY A 154 13.92 -6.68 12.82
CA GLY A 154 13.06 -7.81 13.18
C GLY A 154 11.71 -7.47 13.84
N ARG A 155 11.40 -6.18 14.04
CA ARG A 155 10.12 -5.74 14.62
C ARG A 155 9.00 -5.82 13.60
N THR A 156 7.82 -6.28 14.01
CA THR A 156 6.61 -6.23 13.18
C THR A 156 6.14 -4.79 12.99
N VAL A 157 6.03 -4.36 11.73
CA VAL A 157 5.56 -3.01 11.37
C VAL A 157 4.18 -3.02 10.70
N ALA A 158 3.85 -4.12 10.05
CA ALA A 158 2.52 -4.37 9.52
C ALA A 158 2.21 -5.88 9.60
N GLN A 159 0.93 -6.22 9.52
CA GLN A 159 0.45 -7.59 9.44
C GLN A 159 -0.55 -7.68 8.29
N PHE A 160 -0.31 -8.62 7.39
CA PHE A 160 -1.26 -8.97 6.35
C PHE A 160 -2.09 -10.17 6.80
N LYS A 161 -3.40 -10.07 6.57
CA LYS A 161 -4.35 -11.17 6.80
C LYS A 161 -5.17 -11.43 5.56
N THR A 162 -5.60 -12.67 5.41
CA THR A 162 -6.51 -13.06 4.33
C THR A 162 -7.48 -14.08 4.90
N LYS A 163 -8.76 -13.88 4.61
CA LYS A 163 -9.86 -14.77 4.97
C LYS A 163 -10.55 -15.21 3.69
N THR A 164 -10.74 -16.51 3.52
CA THR A 164 -11.51 -17.09 2.42
C THR A 164 -12.72 -17.76 3.03
N TRP A 165 -13.91 -17.43 2.53
CA TRP A 165 -15.18 -17.85 3.16
C TRP A 165 -15.25 -17.52 4.66
N GLY A 166 -14.68 -16.37 5.04
CA GLY A 166 -14.63 -15.92 6.43
C GLY A 166 -13.56 -16.57 7.32
N SER A 167 -12.70 -17.45 6.80
CA SER A 167 -11.70 -18.19 7.57
C SER A 167 -10.26 -17.94 7.10
N GLU A 168 -9.37 -17.62 8.04
CA GLU A 168 -7.93 -17.57 7.79
C GLU A 168 -7.36 -18.97 7.47
N SER A 169 -7.94 -20.04 8.05
CA SER A 169 -7.53 -21.42 7.78
C SER A 169 -7.90 -21.86 6.36
N TRP A 170 -9.05 -21.45 5.83
CA TRP A 170 -9.38 -21.74 4.42
C TRP A 170 -8.49 -20.94 3.49
N ALA A 171 -8.18 -19.68 3.82
CA ALA A 171 -7.26 -18.84 3.03
C ALA A 171 -5.82 -19.37 3.02
N SER A 172 -5.43 -20.15 4.03
CA SER A 172 -4.12 -20.80 4.09
C SER A 172 -4.09 -22.16 3.42
N LEU A 173 -5.22 -22.71 2.99
CA LEU A 173 -5.30 -24.01 2.31
C LEU A 173 -5.71 -23.88 0.84
N TYR A 174 -6.52 -22.87 0.51
CA TYR A 174 -7.10 -22.68 -0.81
C TYR A 174 -6.70 -21.32 -1.38
N HIS A 175 -6.37 -21.33 -2.65
CA HIS A 175 -6.23 -20.11 -3.43
C HIS A 175 -7.55 -19.80 -4.15
N GLU A 176 -8.39 -18.98 -3.52
CA GLU A 176 -9.65 -18.53 -4.11
C GLU A 176 -9.46 -17.21 -4.86
N THR A 177 -9.68 -17.24 -6.17
CA THR A 177 -9.51 -16.09 -7.08
C THR A 177 -10.83 -15.38 -7.39
N THR A 178 -11.97 -15.99 -7.03
CA THR A 178 -13.30 -15.47 -7.34
C THR A 178 -13.56 -14.16 -6.60
N PRO A 179 -13.97 -13.09 -7.30
CA PRO A 179 -14.28 -11.81 -6.67
C PRO A 179 -15.29 -11.92 -5.53
N GLY A 180 -15.02 -11.21 -4.43
CA GLY A 180 -15.89 -11.16 -3.24
C GLY A 180 -15.73 -12.30 -2.23
N PHE A 181 -15.04 -13.40 -2.57
CA PHE A 181 -14.91 -14.57 -1.68
C PHE A 181 -13.72 -14.51 -0.72
N SER A 182 -12.68 -13.76 -1.09
CA SER A 182 -11.52 -13.49 -0.25
C SER A 182 -11.54 -12.05 0.25
N GLU A 183 -11.35 -11.89 1.55
CA GLU A 183 -11.17 -10.62 2.24
C GLU A 183 -9.73 -10.49 2.74
N HIS A 184 -9.12 -9.35 2.47
CA HIS A 184 -7.75 -9.06 2.81
C HIS A 184 -7.70 -7.90 3.79
N GLU A 185 -6.82 -7.98 4.79
CA GLU A 185 -6.64 -6.92 5.78
C GLU A 185 -5.17 -6.51 5.89
N ILE A 186 -4.96 -5.20 6.07
CA ILE A 186 -3.67 -4.58 6.39
C ILE A 186 -3.80 -3.95 7.76
N ILE A 187 -3.04 -4.47 8.71
CA ILE A 187 -2.91 -3.91 10.05
C ILE A 187 -1.54 -3.25 10.11
N THR A 188 -1.44 -1.94 10.36
CA THR A 188 -0.17 -1.20 10.29
C THR A 188 -0.03 -0.20 11.44
N ASN A 189 1.20 0.05 11.87
CA ASN A 189 1.55 1.08 12.85
C ASN A 189 1.91 2.44 12.19
N GLY A 190 1.80 2.53 10.86
CA GLY A 190 2.07 3.73 10.08
C GLY A 190 3.54 3.97 9.71
N GLU A 191 4.47 3.07 10.04
CA GLU A 191 5.89 3.22 9.69
C GLU A 191 6.16 3.06 8.19
N VAL A 192 5.40 2.19 7.52
CA VAL A 192 5.39 2.06 6.07
C VAL A 192 4.11 2.72 5.55
N PRO A 193 4.18 3.63 4.56
CA PRO A 193 3.00 4.27 3.98
C PRO A 193 1.99 3.25 3.47
N LEU A 194 0.70 3.51 3.68
CA LEU A 194 -0.39 2.58 3.38
C LEU A 194 -0.43 2.22 1.88
N GLU A 195 -0.14 3.18 1.00
CA GLU A 195 -0.08 2.98 -0.44
C GLU A 195 1.02 2.00 -0.86
N VAL A 196 2.15 1.99 -0.14
CA VAL A 196 3.24 1.03 -0.36
C VAL A 196 2.85 -0.36 0.13
N LEU A 197 2.21 -0.46 1.30
CA LEU A 197 1.70 -1.72 1.84
C LEU A 197 0.63 -2.33 0.93
N THR A 198 -0.26 -1.48 0.40
CA THR A 198 -1.30 -1.87 -0.54
C THR A 198 -0.70 -2.36 -1.85
N ALA A 199 0.23 -1.60 -2.42
CA ALA A 199 0.93 -1.98 -3.65
C ALA A 199 1.61 -3.34 -3.50
N LEU A 200 2.30 -3.56 -2.37
CA LEU A 200 2.94 -4.83 -2.05
C LEU A 200 1.92 -5.97 -1.97
N PHE A 201 0.86 -5.80 -1.20
CA PHE A 201 -0.07 -6.88 -0.92
C PHE A 201 -0.86 -7.28 -2.17
N ILE A 202 -1.37 -6.30 -2.94
CA ILE A 202 -2.08 -6.54 -4.20
C ILE A 202 -1.15 -7.16 -5.23
N SER A 203 0.09 -6.68 -5.38
CA SER A 203 1.06 -7.27 -6.31
C SER A 203 1.33 -8.74 -5.98
N ALA A 204 1.38 -9.10 -4.71
CA ALA A 204 1.55 -10.49 -4.28
C ALA A 204 0.32 -11.36 -4.54
N ILE A 205 -0.89 -10.82 -4.33
CA ILE A 205 -2.15 -11.52 -4.66
C ILE A 205 -2.22 -11.78 -6.15
N VAL A 206 -2.02 -10.75 -6.98
CA VAL A 206 -2.09 -10.87 -8.44
C VAL A 206 -1.00 -11.79 -8.99
N ARG A 207 0.20 -11.75 -8.41
CA ARG A 207 1.27 -12.71 -8.74
C ARG A 207 0.83 -14.14 -8.43
N LYS A 208 0.21 -14.37 -7.27
CA LYS A 208 -0.28 -15.70 -6.89
C LYS A 208 -1.32 -16.21 -7.89
N ASP A 209 -2.27 -15.35 -8.29
CA ASP A 209 -3.26 -15.69 -9.32
C ASP A 209 -2.62 -16.07 -10.65
N ALA A 210 -1.68 -15.24 -11.13
CA ALA A 210 -1.01 -15.45 -12.41
C ALA A 210 -0.12 -16.71 -12.41
N CYS A 211 0.39 -17.09 -11.25
CA CYS A 211 1.26 -18.25 -11.09
C CYS A 211 0.53 -19.52 -10.68
N ASN A 212 -0.76 -19.43 -10.32
CA ASN A 212 -1.58 -20.53 -9.85
C ASN A 212 -0.92 -21.33 -8.70
N TRP A 213 -0.41 -20.61 -7.70
CA TRP A 213 0.28 -21.16 -6.52
C TRP A 213 -0.56 -21.15 -5.26
#